data_AF-A0A2X2BCI7-F1
#
_entry.id   AF-A0A2X2BCI7-F1
#
_cell.length_a   1.000
_cell.length_b   1.000
_cell.length_c   1.000
_cell.angle_alpha   90.00
_cell.angle_beta   90.00
_cell.angle_gamma   90.00
#
_symmetry.space_group_name_H-M   'P 1'
#
loop_
_entity.id
_entity.type
_entity.pdbx_description
1 polymer ?
#
loop_
_entity_poly.entity_id
_entity_poly.type
_entity_poly.pdbx_seq_one_letter_code
_entity_poly.pdbx_strand_id
1 'polypeptide(L)'
;MEHANTEALQRDLVLQNMKRVYRYQSAHQVRSVRRRSGKTRFIKDTDWERGVLWTCVSAAWQATQDKEYLNGVLNYTLHTGFRTGPNARFADDHVCAQAYLAISPLFEQSEILEPTIKAFDIMLNDPKTRA
;
A
#
# COMPACT_ATOMS: atom_id res chain seq x y z
N MET A 1 17.67 29.02 -31.78
CA MET A 1 16.66 27.94 -31.77
C MET A 1 16.95 27.10 -30.55
N GLU A 2 15.96 27.08 -29.65
CA GLU A 2 15.79 26.28 -28.43
C GLU A 2 17.03 25.67 -27.77
N HIS A 3 17.45 26.29 -26.67
CA HIS A 3 18.07 25.57 -25.58
C HIS A 3 17.02 24.60 -25.03
N ALA A 4 17.16 23.31 -25.34
CA ALA A 4 16.48 22.26 -24.61
C ALA A 4 16.90 22.39 -23.13
N ASN A 5 15.98 22.91 -22.31
CA ASN A 5 16.15 23.03 -20.88
C ASN A 5 16.05 21.62 -20.29
N THR A 6 17.15 20.88 -20.35
CA THR A 6 17.31 19.64 -19.58
C THR A 6 17.53 20.05 -18.14
N GLU A 7 16.44 20.42 -17.44
CA GLU A 7 16.45 20.50 -15.98
C GLU A 7 16.81 19.10 -15.48
N ALA A 8 18.10 18.91 -15.18
CA ALA A 8 18.57 17.72 -14.49
C ALA A 8 17.66 17.52 -13.28
N LEU A 9 17.09 16.32 -13.15
CA LEU A 9 16.14 15.97 -12.09
C LEU A 9 16.74 16.33 -10.72
N GLN A 10 16.42 17.51 -10.20
CA GLN A 10 17.04 18.00 -8.98
C GLN A 10 16.53 17.16 -7.82
N ARG A 11 17.43 16.43 -7.17
CA ARG A 11 17.10 15.49 -6.08
C ARG A 11 16.16 16.12 -5.05
N ASP A 12 16.45 17.34 -4.62
CA ASP A 12 15.65 18.01 -3.60
C ASP A 12 14.24 18.35 -4.08
N LEU A 13 14.09 18.74 -5.34
CA LEU A 13 12.78 18.99 -5.94
C LEU A 13 11.94 17.70 -6.00
N VAL A 14 12.57 16.56 -6.35
CA VAL A 14 11.91 15.25 -6.34
C VAL A 14 11.45 14.89 -4.93
N LEU A 15 12.33 15.01 -3.93
CA LEU A 15 12.00 14.70 -2.53
C LEU A 15 10.85 15.58 -2.02
N GLN A 16 10.87 16.89 -2.33
CA GLN A 16 9.80 17.81 -1.99
C GLN A 16 8.47 17.44 -2.66
N ASN A 17 8.50 17.09 -3.94
CA ASN A 17 7.29 16.71 -4.68
C ASN A 17 6.70 15.39 -4.18
N MET A 18 7.54 14.37 -3.93
CA MET A 18 7.10 13.12 -3.29
C MET A 18 6.39 13.39 -1.97
N LYS A 19 6.97 14.27 -1.14
CA LYS A 19 6.41 14.63 0.16
C LYS A 19 5.06 15.34 0.06
N ARG A 20 4.94 16.28 -0.89
CA ARG A 20 3.68 16.99 -1.16
C ARG A 20 2.58 16.03 -1.60
N VAL A 21 2.88 15.13 -2.53
CA VAL A 21 1.94 14.11 -3.01
C VAL A 21 1.50 13.20 -1.87
N TYR A 22 2.43 12.70 -1.06
CA TYR A 22 2.10 11.86 0.09
C TYR A 22 1.18 12.57 1.09
N ARG A 23 1.53 13.78 1.53
CA ARG A 23 0.72 14.55 2.48
C ARG A 23 -0.69 14.82 1.95
N TYR A 24 -0.80 15.14 0.66
CA TYR A 24 -2.10 15.33 0.04
C TYR A 24 -2.89 14.02 0.03
N GLN A 25 -2.30 12.94 -0.49
CA GLN A 25 -3.01 11.68 -0.69
C GLN A 25 -3.39 10.99 0.62
N SER A 26 -2.54 11.08 1.66
CA SER A 26 -2.84 10.54 2.99
C SER A 26 -4.01 11.26 3.67
N ALA A 27 -4.15 12.57 3.45
CA ALA A 27 -5.25 13.38 3.97
C ALA A 27 -6.54 13.32 3.11
N HIS A 28 -6.43 13.06 1.81
CA HIS A 28 -7.53 13.16 0.83
C HIS A 28 -7.81 11.85 0.10
N GLN A 29 -7.80 10.75 0.85
CA GLN A 29 -8.02 9.43 0.28
C GLN A 29 -9.41 9.30 -0.36
N VAL A 30 -9.46 8.86 -1.62
CA VAL A 30 -10.70 8.52 -2.32
C VAL A 30 -11.43 7.43 -1.54
N ARG A 31 -12.71 7.66 -1.20
CA ARG A 31 -13.51 6.74 -0.37
C ARG A 31 -14.45 5.84 -1.16
N SER A 32 -14.74 6.17 -2.41
CA SER A 32 -15.64 5.39 -3.25
C SER A 32 -15.39 5.64 -4.73
N VAL A 33 -15.80 4.68 -5.56
CA VAL A 33 -15.78 4.75 -7.03
C VAL A 33 -17.16 4.39 -7.58
N ARG A 34 -17.52 4.97 -8.73
CA ARG A 34 -18.69 4.52 -9.49
C ARG A 34 -18.30 3.39 -10.43
N ARG A 35 -18.97 2.25 -10.31
CA ARG A 35 -18.80 1.12 -11.22
C ARG A 35 -19.48 1.42 -12.56
N ARG A 36 -19.12 0.67 -13.60
CA ARG A 36 -19.78 0.72 -14.91
C ARG A 36 -21.30 0.51 -14.83
N SER A 37 -21.77 -0.26 -13.84
CA SER A 37 -23.20 -0.46 -13.57
C SER A 37 -23.91 0.74 -12.96
N GLY A 38 -23.22 1.87 -12.74
CA GLY A 38 -23.75 3.06 -12.06
C GLY A 38 -23.75 2.96 -10.54
N LYS A 39 -23.54 1.77 -9.96
CA LYS A 39 -23.49 1.56 -8.51
C LYS A 39 -22.20 2.12 -7.90
N THR A 40 -22.33 2.76 -6.73
CA THR A 40 -21.18 3.19 -5.92
C THR A 40 -20.58 2.01 -5.17
N ARG A 41 -19.26 1.87 -5.20
CA ARG A 41 -18.49 0.94 -4.37
C ARG A 41 -17.59 1.74 -3.44
N PHE A 42 -17.71 1.49 -2.15
CA PHE A 42 -16.78 2.03 -1.16
C PHE A 42 -15.45 1.28 -1.20
N ILE A 43 -14.37 2.03 -1.08
CA ILE A 43 -13.01 1.48 -1.01
C ILE A 43 -12.73 1.14 0.45
N LYS A 44 -12.44 -0.13 0.71
CA LYS A 44 -11.97 -0.64 2.00
C LYS A 44 -10.47 -0.41 2.14
N ASP A 45 -9.98 -0.39 3.38
CA ASP A 45 -8.55 -0.18 3.65
C ASP A 45 -7.66 -1.33 3.15
N THR A 46 -8.23 -2.51 2.92
CA THR A 46 -7.54 -3.67 2.36
C THR A 46 -7.75 -3.85 0.86
N ASP A 47 -8.48 -2.94 0.20
CA ASP A 47 -8.60 -2.98 -1.26
C ASP A 47 -7.26 -2.62 -1.94
N TRP A 48 -7.04 -3.13 -3.15
CA TRP A 48 -5.76 -2.99 -3.86
C TRP A 48 -5.31 -1.54 -4.02
N GLU A 49 -6.22 -0.57 -4.21
CA GLU A 49 -5.86 0.84 -4.35
C GLU A 49 -5.13 1.36 -3.10
N ARG A 50 -5.55 0.90 -1.91
CA ARG A 50 -4.92 1.22 -0.63
C ARG A 50 -3.62 0.47 -0.47
N GLY A 51 -3.59 -0.81 -0.83
CA GLY A 51 -2.37 -1.62 -0.80
C GLY A 51 -1.26 -1.02 -1.65
N VAL A 52 -1.56 -0.56 -2.86
CA VAL A 52 -0.59 0.11 -3.75
C VAL A 52 -0.05 1.38 -3.12
N LEU A 53 -0.93 2.28 -2.66
CA LEU A 53 -0.52 3.53 -2.02
C LEU A 53 0.48 3.28 -0.90
N TRP A 54 0.13 2.40 0.05
CA TRP A 54 0.96 2.19 1.23
C TRP A 54 2.23 1.39 0.95
N THR A 55 2.25 0.55 -0.10
CA THR A 55 3.47 -0.08 -0.61
C THR A 55 4.42 0.96 -1.21
N CYS A 56 3.90 1.95 -1.95
CA CYS A 56 4.72 3.05 -2.45
C CYS A 56 5.25 3.93 -1.31
N VAL A 57 4.45 4.18 -0.27
CA VAL A 57 4.90 4.94 0.90
C VAL A 57 5.96 4.17 1.69
N SER A 58 5.84 2.84 1.84
CA SER A 58 6.89 2.04 2.49
C SER A 58 8.19 2.05 1.69
N ALA A 59 8.12 1.96 0.36
CA ALA A 59 9.30 2.10 -0.49
C ALA A 59 9.92 3.51 -0.39
N ALA A 60 9.10 4.56 -0.34
CA ALA A 60 9.58 5.93 -0.14
C ALA A 60 10.28 6.09 1.22
N TRP A 61 9.74 5.49 2.29
CA TRP A 61 10.41 5.43 3.58
C TRP A 61 11.77 4.72 3.47
N GLN A 62 11.83 3.52 2.91
CA GLN A 62 13.09 2.76 2.80
C GLN A 62 14.15 3.54 2.00
N ALA A 63 13.75 4.24 0.94
CA ALA A 63 14.67 5.00 0.08
C ALA A 63 15.15 6.34 0.70
N THR A 64 14.35 6.95 1.57
CA THR A 64 14.62 8.30 2.10
C THR A 64 14.92 8.34 3.60
N GLN A 65 14.61 7.27 4.32
CA GLN A 65 14.66 7.15 5.78
C GLN A 65 13.78 8.20 6.50
N ASP A 66 12.83 8.81 5.80
CA ASP A 66 11.95 9.83 6.34
C ASP A 66 10.85 9.20 7.21
N LYS A 67 10.83 9.59 8.49
CA LYS A 67 9.92 9.03 9.50
C LYS A 67 8.45 9.35 9.26
N GLU A 68 8.11 10.38 8.51
CA GLU A 68 6.70 10.69 8.24
C GLU A 68 6.06 9.63 7.35
N TYR A 69 6.81 9.07 6.40
CA TYR A 69 6.37 7.94 5.60
C TYR A 69 6.23 6.69 6.45
N LEU A 70 7.23 6.40 7.30
CA LEU A 70 7.17 5.28 8.24
C LEU A 70 5.92 5.34 9.13
N ASN A 71 5.66 6.51 9.74
CA ASN A 71 4.51 6.71 10.62
C ASN A 71 3.19 6.48 9.88
N GLY A 72 3.11 6.91 8.62
CA GLY A 72 1.93 6.65 7.78
C GLY A 72 1.70 5.16 7.55
N VAL A 73 2.75 4.43 7.17
CA VAL A 73 2.66 2.98 6.93
C VAL A 73 2.31 2.25 8.23
N LEU A 74 2.99 2.56 9.34
CA LEU A 74 2.68 1.98 10.66
C LEU A 74 1.23 2.20 11.06
N ASN A 75 0.71 3.43 10.90
CA ASN A 75 -0.68 3.72 11.20
C ASN A 75 -1.64 2.87 10.35
N TYR A 76 -1.35 2.75 9.04
CA TYR A 76 -2.13 1.92 8.13
C TYR A 76 -2.14 0.44 8.53
N THR A 77 -0.97 -0.15 8.74
CA THR A 77 -0.84 -1.59 9.03
C THR A 77 -1.42 -1.98 10.38
N LEU A 78 -1.24 -1.12 11.40
CA LEU A 78 -1.85 -1.31 12.72
C LEU A 78 -3.38 -1.17 12.63
N HIS A 79 -3.88 -0.21 11.84
CA HIS A 79 -5.31 -0.03 11.62
C HIS A 79 -5.97 -1.25 10.95
N THR A 80 -5.33 -1.82 9.92
CA THR A 80 -5.83 -3.04 9.28
C THR A 80 -5.58 -4.29 10.11
N GLY A 81 -4.70 -4.21 11.11
CA GLY A 81 -4.28 -5.34 11.94
C GLY A 81 -3.62 -6.43 11.11
N PHE A 82 -2.85 -6.04 10.07
CA PHE A 82 -2.14 -6.96 9.18
C PHE A 82 -3.05 -8.01 8.48
N ARG A 83 -4.35 -7.70 8.33
CA ARG A 83 -5.32 -8.55 7.63
C ARG A 83 -5.39 -8.21 6.15
N THR A 84 -5.47 -9.23 5.30
CA THR A 84 -5.78 -9.07 3.87
C THR A 84 -7.25 -8.73 3.65
N GLY A 85 -7.63 -8.46 2.41
CA GLY A 85 -9.02 -8.40 2.00
C GLY A 85 -9.76 -9.74 2.19
N PRO A 86 -11.10 -9.71 2.13
CA PRO A 86 -11.94 -10.85 2.52
C PRO A 86 -11.90 -12.06 1.56
N ASN A 87 -11.45 -11.88 0.32
CA ASN A 87 -11.48 -12.92 -0.70
C ASN A 87 -10.09 -13.56 -0.83
N ALA A 88 -9.91 -14.71 -0.19
CA ALA A 88 -8.62 -15.40 -0.12
C ALA A 88 -7.98 -15.74 -1.48
N ARG A 89 -8.74 -15.77 -2.58
CA ARG A 89 -8.23 -16.08 -3.93
C ARG A 89 -8.29 -14.92 -4.91
N PHE A 90 -8.64 -13.71 -4.44
CA PHE A 90 -8.65 -12.52 -5.28
C PHE A 90 -7.35 -11.76 -5.06
N ALA A 91 -6.52 -11.66 -6.10
CA ALA A 91 -5.17 -11.11 -5.99
C ALA A 91 -5.14 -9.68 -5.41
N ASP A 92 -6.12 -8.87 -5.79
CA ASP A 92 -6.30 -7.49 -5.30
C ASP A 92 -6.40 -7.40 -3.77
N ASP A 93 -7.03 -8.39 -3.14
CA ASP A 93 -7.22 -8.43 -1.68
C ASP A 93 -5.90 -8.72 -0.94
N HIS A 94 -4.84 -9.14 -1.63
CA HIS A 94 -3.54 -9.46 -1.03
C HIS A 94 -2.50 -8.35 -1.23
N VAL A 95 -2.78 -7.34 -2.05
CA VAL A 95 -1.80 -6.29 -2.38
C VAL A 95 -1.29 -5.55 -1.13
N CYS A 96 -2.16 -5.36 -0.13
CA CYS A 96 -1.79 -4.72 1.13
C CYS A 96 -0.70 -5.45 1.91
N ALA A 97 -0.51 -6.75 1.69
CA ALA A 97 0.52 -7.55 2.38
C ALA A 97 1.95 -7.06 2.07
N GLN A 98 2.18 -6.39 0.93
CA GLN A 98 3.50 -5.85 0.60
C GLN A 98 3.93 -4.76 1.59
N ALA A 99 3.02 -3.86 1.96
CA ALA A 99 3.27 -2.85 2.98
C ALA A 99 3.47 -3.48 4.37
N TYR A 100 2.76 -4.57 4.68
CA TYR A 100 2.87 -5.31 5.93
C TYR A 100 4.26 -5.93 6.10
N LEU A 101 4.74 -6.62 5.06
CA LEU A 101 6.08 -7.20 5.01
C LEU A 101 7.18 -6.15 5.08
N ALA A 102 6.98 -4.97 4.47
CA ALA A 102 8.00 -3.92 4.46
C ALA A 102 8.34 -3.39 5.87
N ILE A 103 7.38 -3.42 6.79
CA ILE A 103 7.56 -2.94 8.17
C ILE A 103 7.66 -4.06 9.20
N SER A 104 7.36 -5.31 8.84
CA SER A 104 7.37 -6.41 9.81
C SER A 104 8.70 -6.59 10.54
N PRO A 105 9.89 -6.29 9.97
CA PRO A 105 11.14 -6.35 10.71
C PRO A 105 11.25 -5.36 11.87
N LEU A 106 10.33 -4.39 11.99
CA LEU A 106 10.28 -3.44 13.10
C LEU A 106 9.54 -3.99 14.33
N PHE A 107 8.96 -5.18 14.24
CA PHE A 107 8.23 -5.84 15.31
C PHE A 107 9.01 -7.07 15.79
N GLU A 108 9.05 -7.28 17.10
CA GLU A 108 9.72 -8.44 17.68
C GLU A 108 8.87 -9.71 17.53
N GLN A 109 7.55 -9.56 17.60
CA GLN A 109 6.58 -10.66 17.51
C GLN A 109 6.30 -11.00 16.06
N SER A 110 6.78 -12.14 15.58
CA SER A 110 6.47 -12.63 14.22
C SER A 110 4.96 -12.84 13.98
N GLU A 111 4.20 -12.98 15.06
CA GLU A 111 2.77 -13.25 15.10
C GLU A 111 1.94 -12.11 14.50
N ILE A 112 2.50 -10.91 14.34
CA ILE A 112 1.84 -9.81 13.64
C ILE A 112 1.43 -10.19 12.21
N LEU A 113 2.15 -11.11 11.57
CA LEU A 113 1.85 -11.58 10.22
C LEU A 113 0.93 -12.80 10.18
N GLU A 114 0.55 -13.38 11.33
CA GLU A 114 -0.36 -14.53 11.36
C GLU A 114 -1.63 -14.33 10.51
N PRO A 115 -2.32 -13.17 10.54
CA PRO A 115 -3.51 -12.99 9.72
C PRO A 115 -3.20 -13.01 8.22
N THR A 116 -2.04 -12.49 7.83
CA THR A 116 -1.56 -12.53 6.44
C THR A 116 -1.19 -13.96 6.05
N ILE A 117 -0.40 -14.66 6.87
CA ILE A 117 0.02 -16.06 6.62
C ILE A 117 -1.22 -16.96 6.44
N LYS A 118 -2.19 -16.88 7.36
CA LYS A 118 -3.46 -17.64 7.28
C LYS A 118 -4.22 -17.39 5.97
N ALA A 119 -4.17 -16.16 5.43
CA ALA A 119 -4.83 -15.84 4.16
C ALA A 119 -4.14 -16.52 2.96
N PHE A 120 -2.80 -16.56 2.94
CA PHE A 120 -2.02 -17.25 1.90
C PHE A 120 -2.09 -18.78 2.03
N ASP A 121 -2.10 -19.30 3.25
CA ASP A 121 -2.22 -20.74 3.53
C ASP A 121 -3.46 -21.37 2.88
N ILE A 122 -4.57 -20.63 2.78
CA ILE A 122 -5.78 -21.11 2.08
C ILE A 122 -5.48 -21.44 0.61
N MET A 123 -4.67 -20.62 -0.06
CA MET A 123 -4.29 -20.83 -1.46
C MET A 123 -3.25 -21.93 -1.61
N LEU A 124 -2.28 -22.00 -0.68
CA LEU A 124 -1.16 -22.92 -0.75
C LEU A 124 -1.54 -24.35 -0.33
N ASN A 125 -2.36 -24.50 0.72
CA ASN A 125 -2.77 -25.81 1.24
C ASN A 125 -3.94 -26.42 0.45
N ASP A 126 -4.76 -25.59 -0.18
CA ASP A 126 -5.86 -26.02 -1.06
C ASP A 126 -5.80 -25.24 -2.37
N PRO A 127 -4.86 -25.54 -3.28
CA PRO A 127 -4.80 -24.88 -4.57
C PRO A 127 -6.04 -25.26 -5.40
N LYS A 128 -6.81 -24.25 -5.83
CA LYS A 128 -7.88 -24.45 -6.82
C LYS A 128 -7.34 -24.14 -8.20
N THR A 129 -7.56 -25.05 -9.14
CA THR A 129 -7.44 -24.73 -10.57
C THR A 129 -8.53 -23.71 -10.94
N ARG A 130 -8.36 -23.03 -12.09
CA ARG A 130 -9.27 -21.94 -12.51
C ARG A 130 -10.74 -22.34 -12.36
N ALA A 131 -11.52 -21.44 -11.76
CA ALA A 131 -12.98 -21.52 -11.76
C ALA A 131 -13.54 -21.34 -13.18
#